data_AF-A0A7C7INZ0-F1
#
_entry.id   AF-A0A7C7INZ0-F1
#
_cell.length_a   1.000
_cell.length_b   1.000
_cell.length_c   1.000
_cell.angle_alpha   90.00
_cell.angle_beta   90.00
_cell.angle_gamma   90.00
#
_symmetry.space_group_name_H-M   'P 1'
#
loop_
_entity.id
_entity.type
_entity.pdbx_description
1 polymer ?
#
loop_
_entity_poly.entity_id
_entity_poly.type
_entity_poly.pdbx_seq_one_letter_code
_entity_poly.pdbx_strand_id
1 'polypeptide(L)'
;MKSNKTINQVYHIASHEIFTSRSWVRILSKILNTESKLFLVPSIFTDKYLGGINEYGKTDDKYSPPLLRNYPYIHDLSKSDIDFDFKTTKVENWLTQTVDYYLNLSDFKNSKGYENRDLEIKLGTGWENKFKNLQDSFEFD
;
A
#
# COMPACT_ATOMS: atom_id res chain seq x y z
N MET A 1 20.66 -8.95 -26.40
CA MET A 1 22.07 -8.50 -26.40
C MET A 1 22.32 -7.75 -25.10
N LYS A 2 23.34 -8.10 -24.30
CA LYS A 2 23.71 -7.31 -23.12
C LYS A 2 24.51 -6.10 -23.60
N SER A 3 24.07 -4.89 -23.26
CA SER A 3 24.84 -3.67 -23.53
C SER A 3 26.03 -3.62 -22.57
N ASN A 4 27.24 -3.36 -23.06
CA ASN A 4 28.40 -3.15 -22.19
C ASN A 4 28.21 -1.96 -21.23
N LYS A 5 27.30 -1.03 -21.55
CA LYS A 5 26.99 0.15 -20.73
C LYS A 5 26.28 -0.19 -19.42
N THR A 6 25.58 -1.33 -19.35
CA THR A 6 24.78 -1.70 -18.17
C THR A 6 25.51 -2.66 -17.23
N ILE A 7 26.75 -3.05 -17.56
CA ILE A 7 27.55 -3.96 -16.73
C ILE A 7 27.96 -3.24 -15.43
N ASN A 8 27.76 -3.91 -14.29
CA ASN A 8 28.05 -3.38 -12.95
C ASN A 8 27.33 -2.07 -12.60
N GLN A 9 26.18 -1.82 -13.24
CA GLN A 9 25.34 -0.66 -12.95
C GLN A 9 24.11 -1.07 -12.13
N VAL A 10 23.79 -0.25 -11.13
CA VAL A 10 22.50 -0.31 -10.42
C VAL A 10 21.58 0.75 -10.99
N TYR A 11 20.31 0.37 -11.20
CA TYR A 11 19.26 1.24 -11.72
C TYR A 11 18.03 1.15 -10.81
N HIS A 12 17.35 2.27 -10.63
CA HIS A 12 15.99 2.29 -10.11
C HIS A 12 15.02 2.24 -11.28
N ILE A 13 14.10 1.27 -11.25
CA ILE A 13 13.03 1.12 -12.23
C ILE A 13 11.72 1.22 -11.47
N ALA A 14 10.97 2.28 -11.75
CA ALA A 14 9.69 2.55 -11.10
C ALA A 14 8.78 3.35 -12.05
N SER A 15 7.54 3.56 -11.63
CA SER A 15 6.63 4.50 -12.27
C SER A 15 7.18 5.93 -12.20
N HIS A 16 7.01 6.71 -13.27
CA HIS A 16 7.28 8.16 -13.26
C HIS A 16 6.23 8.96 -12.45
N GLU A 17 5.06 8.38 -12.25
CA GLU A 17 4.01 8.96 -11.41
C GLU A 17 4.29 8.63 -9.93
N ILE A 18 4.17 9.63 -9.05
CA ILE A 18 4.36 9.50 -7.60
C ILE A 18 2.99 9.35 -6.92
N PHE A 19 2.89 8.39 -6.00
CA PHE A 19 1.64 8.09 -5.29
C PHE A 19 1.83 8.01 -3.78
N THR A 20 0.76 8.36 -3.07
CA THR A 20 0.57 8.02 -1.66
C THR A 20 -0.31 6.76 -1.58
N SER A 21 -0.25 6.02 -0.47
CA SER A 21 -1.19 4.91 -0.24
C SER A 21 -2.65 5.35 -0.36
N ARG A 22 -2.96 6.59 0.02
CA ARG A 22 -4.30 7.18 -0.12
C ARG A 22 -4.70 7.40 -1.58
N SER A 23 -3.82 7.97 -2.41
CA SER A 23 -4.12 8.17 -3.83
C SER A 23 -4.23 6.84 -4.57
N TRP A 24 -3.42 5.84 -4.20
CA TRP A 24 -3.50 4.48 -4.74
C TRP A 24 -4.87 3.84 -4.49
N VAL A 25 -5.35 3.85 -3.23
CA VAL A 25 -6.67 3.31 -2.87
C VAL A 25 -7.80 4.03 -3.60
N ARG A 26 -7.69 5.35 -3.79
CA ARG A 26 -8.70 6.13 -4.55
C ARG A 26 -8.78 5.71 -6.02
N ILE A 27 -7.65 5.44 -6.66
CA ILE A 27 -7.63 4.96 -8.05
C ILE A 27 -8.34 3.59 -8.14
N LEU A 28 -8.00 2.66 -7.24
CA LEU A 28 -8.66 1.35 -7.18
C LEU A 28 -10.17 1.46 -6.94
N SER A 29 -10.59 2.33 -6.04
CA SER A 29 -12.01 2.55 -5.71
C SER A 29 -12.79 3.05 -6.92
N LYS A 30 -12.20 3.99 -7.69
CA LYS A 30 -12.77 4.50 -8.93
C LYS A 30 -12.90 3.40 -9.98
N ILE A 31 -11.86 2.59 -10.17
CA ILE A 31 -11.88 1.47 -11.15
C ILE A 31 -12.96 0.44 -10.78
N LEU A 32 -13.06 0.11 -9.49
CA LEU A 32 -14.04 -0.86 -8.98
C LEU A 32 -15.47 -0.29 -8.84
N ASN A 33 -15.67 1.00 -9.09
CA ASN A 33 -16.92 1.72 -8.83
C ASN A 33 -17.44 1.51 -7.39
N THR A 34 -16.53 1.64 -6.42
CA THR A 34 -16.80 1.46 -4.98
C THR A 34 -16.37 2.69 -4.19
N GLU A 35 -16.92 2.85 -2.99
CA GLU A 35 -16.41 3.83 -2.03
C GLU A 35 -15.42 3.18 -1.06
N SER A 36 -14.21 3.74 -0.96
CA SER A 36 -13.26 3.33 0.07
C SER A 36 -13.63 3.93 1.42
N LYS A 37 -13.76 3.09 2.44
CA LYS A 37 -13.76 3.54 3.83
C LYS A 37 -12.33 3.62 4.35
N LEU A 38 -11.93 4.79 4.83
CA LEU A 38 -10.60 5.05 5.39
C LEU A 38 -10.67 5.20 6.90
N PHE A 39 -9.78 4.50 7.61
CA PHE A 39 -9.60 4.64 9.05
C PHE A 39 -8.25 5.28 9.34
N LEU A 40 -8.26 6.44 10.02
CA LEU A 40 -7.04 7.13 10.46
C LEU A 40 -6.64 6.64 11.85
N VAL A 41 -6.02 5.47 11.90
CA VAL A 41 -5.54 4.86 13.14
C VAL A 41 -4.13 5.36 13.45
N PRO A 42 -3.86 5.95 14.64
CA PRO A 42 -2.52 6.35 15.02
C PRO A 42 -1.53 5.18 15.06
N SER A 43 -0.28 5.42 14.70
CA SER A 43 0.76 4.39 14.58
C SER A 43 0.95 3.59 15.87
N ILE A 44 0.87 4.23 17.04
CA ILE A 44 0.96 3.55 18.35
C ILE A 44 -0.05 2.40 18.50
N PHE A 45 -1.24 2.51 17.89
CA PHE A 45 -2.24 1.47 17.93
C PHE A 45 -2.01 0.42 16.85
N THR A 46 -1.57 0.81 15.66
CA THR A 46 -1.20 -0.17 14.63
C THR A 46 -0.01 -1.00 15.08
N ASP A 47 0.96 -0.40 15.77
CA ASP A 47 2.13 -1.12 16.29
C ASP A 47 1.74 -2.05 17.46
N LYS A 48 0.84 -1.58 18.33
CA LYS A 48 0.36 -2.40 19.44
C LYS A 48 -0.47 -3.61 18.99
N TYR A 49 -1.33 -3.44 17.99
CA TYR A 49 -2.37 -4.42 17.64
C TYR A 49 -2.13 -5.16 16.32
N LEU A 50 -1.34 -4.60 15.40
CA LEU A 50 -0.99 -5.23 14.12
C LEU A 50 0.50 -5.57 14.08
N GLY A 51 1.39 -4.58 14.24
CA GLY A 51 2.82 -4.72 13.94
C GLY A 51 3.76 -4.60 15.13
N GLY A 52 4.41 -5.69 15.51
CA GLY A 52 5.72 -5.59 16.14
C GLY A 52 6.80 -5.96 15.13
N ILE A 53 7.35 -4.97 14.44
CA ILE A 53 8.70 -5.08 13.90
C ILE A 53 9.42 -3.82 14.35
N ASN A 54 10.37 -3.97 15.28
CA ASN A 54 11.39 -2.95 15.47
C ASN A 54 12.36 -3.00 14.28
N GLU A 55 13.01 -1.89 14.02
CA GLU A 55 14.08 -1.67 13.04
C GLU A 55 15.26 -2.69 13.07
N TYR A 56 15.21 -3.71 13.93
CA TYR A 56 16.28 -4.68 14.21
C TYR A 56 15.91 -6.17 14.02
N GLY A 57 14.71 -6.50 13.51
CA GLY A 57 14.43 -7.85 13.01
C GLY A 57 14.53 -8.99 14.04
N LYS A 58 14.07 -8.80 15.27
CA LYS A 58 13.93 -9.91 16.24
C LYS A 58 12.54 -10.56 16.19
N THR A 59 12.57 -11.89 16.23
CA THR A 59 11.45 -12.84 16.15
C THR A 59 10.61 -12.85 17.43
N ASP A 60 9.61 -11.99 17.49
CA ASP A 60 8.27 -12.42 17.92
C ASP A 60 7.38 -12.09 16.72
N ASP A 61 7.14 -13.06 15.84
CA ASP A 61 6.51 -12.91 14.51
C ASP A 61 5.16 -12.18 14.57
N LYS A 62 5.19 -10.85 14.52
CA LYS A 62 3.99 -10.03 14.48
C LYS A 62 3.76 -9.56 13.05
N TYR A 63 2.51 -9.68 12.64
CA TYR A 63 2.03 -9.32 11.32
C TYR A 63 2.42 -7.89 10.92
N SER A 64 3.07 -7.71 9.78
CA SER A 64 3.27 -6.37 9.21
C SER A 64 2.36 -6.21 8.00
N PRO A 65 1.33 -5.34 8.08
CA PRO A 65 0.46 -5.07 6.95
C PRO A 65 1.25 -4.69 5.69
N PRO A 66 0.79 -5.13 4.50
CA PRO A 66 1.34 -4.63 3.25
C PRO A 66 1.18 -3.10 3.23
N LEU A 67 2.26 -2.40 2.86
CA LEU A 67 2.36 -0.92 2.85
C LEU A 67 2.53 -0.22 4.22
N LEU A 68 2.85 -0.92 5.32
CA LEU A 68 3.19 -0.29 6.62
C LEU A 68 4.57 0.40 6.65
N ARG A 69 5.19 0.71 5.51
CA ARG A 69 6.47 1.42 5.51
C ARG A 69 6.25 2.89 5.85
N ASN A 70 6.86 3.34 6.94
CA ASN A 70 6.77 4.73 7.40
C ASN A 70 7.65 5.72 6.61
N TYR A 71 8.34 5.26 5.56
CA TYR A 71 9.24 6.08 4.76
C TYR A 71 8.81 6.08 3.29
N PRO A 72 8.81 7.24 2.62
CA PRO A 72 8.54 7.31 1.19
C PRO A 72 9.64 6.57 0.42
N TYR A 73 9.24 5.72 -0.52
CA TYR A 73 10.15 5.01 -1.41
C TYR A 73 10.11 5.66 -2.79
N ILE A 74 10.78 6.80 -2.93
CA ILE A 74 10.85 7.60 -4.15
C ILE A 74 12.32 7.67 -4.55
N HIS A 75 12.62 7.29 -5.80
CA HIS A 75 13.98 7.21 -6.31
C HIS A 75 14.17 8.11 -7.54
N ASP A 76 15.40 8.55 -7.74
CA ASP A 76 15.80 9.18 -8.99
C ASP A 76 15.87 8.13 -10.12
N LEU A 77 15.18 8.41 -11.22
CA LEU A 77 15.11 7.57 -12.42
C LEU A 77 15.99 8.08 -13.56
N SER A 78 16.67 9.23 -13.39
CA SER A 78 17.46 9.87 -14.45
C SER A 78 18.41 8.93 -15.18
N LYS A 79 19.09 8.06 -14.44
CA LYS A 79 20.03 7.09 -15.00
C LYS A 79 19.36 6.05 -15.87
N SER A 80 18.21 5.51 -15.44
CA SER A 80 17.47 4.51 -16.22
C SER A 80 16.77 5.17 -17.43
N ASP A 81 16.31 6.41 -17.29
CA ASP A 81 15.73 7.17 -18.39
C ASP A 81 16.77 7.41 -19.51
N ILE A 82 17.98 7.83 -19.15
CA ILE A 82 19.06 8.07 -20.12
C ILE A 82 19.51 6.78 -20.81
N ASP A 83 19.69 5.70 -20.04
CA ASP A 83 20.29 4.47 -20.57
C ASP A 83 19.29 3.59 -21.33
N PHE A 84 18.00 3.66 -20.99
CA PHE A 84 16.96 2.80 -21.57
C PHE A 84 15.91 3.54 -22.41
N ASP A 85 15.80 4.87 -22.28
CA ASP A 85 14.75 5.69 -22.92
C ASP A 85 13.35 5.08 -22.76
N PHE A 86 13.08 4.51 -21.57
CA PHE A 86 11.85 3.79 -21.31
C PHE A 86 10.73 4.74 -20.88
N LYS A 87 9.50 4.45 -21.31
CA LYS A 87 8.31 5.17 -20.87
C LYS A 87 7.45 4.24 -20.04
N THR A 88 6.96 4.72 -18.90
CA THR A 88 6.07 3.94 -18.05
C THR A 88 4.64 4.05 -18.55
N THR A 89 3.92 2.93 -18.54
CA THR A 89 2.47 2.92 -18.72
C THR A 89 1.82 3.73 -17.59
N LYS A 90 0.80 4.54 -17.92
CA LYS A 90 0.01 5.24 -16.89
C LYS A 90 -0.57 4.24 -15.90
N VAL A 91 -0.40 4.50 -14.61
CA VAL A 91 -0.78 3.56 -13.54
C VAL A 91 -2.27 3.24 -13.58
N GLU A 92 -3.14 4.21 -13.85
CA GLU A 92 -4.58 3.96 -13.97
C GLU A 92 -4.89 2.94 -15.07
N ASN A 93 -4.24 3.05 -16.24
CA ASN A 93 -4.45 2.10 -17.34
C ASN A 93 -3.99 0.69 -16.98
N TRP A 94 -2.79 0.58 -16.37
CA TRP A 94 -2.25 -0.70 -15.95
C TRP A 94 -3.10 -1.34 -14.83
N LEU A 95 -3.56 -0.54 -13.87
CA LEU A 95 -4.42 -0.99 -12.79
C LEU A 95 -5.77 -1.47 -13.32
N THR A 96 -6.40 -0.75 -14.26
CA THR A 96 -7.66 -1.18 -14.87
C THR A 96 -7.52 -2.56 -15.51
N GLN A 97 -6.51 -2.75 -16.35
CA GLN A 97 -6.25 -4.05 -16.98
C GLN A 97 -6.00 -5.17 -15.95
N THR A 98 -5.28 -4.85 -14.88
CA THR A 98 -4.99 -5.80 -13.80
C THR A 98 -6.26 -6.17 -13.03
N VAL A 99 -7.09 -5.18 -12.68
CA VAL A 99 -8.37 -5.41 -12.00
C VAL A 99 -9.31 -6.22 -12.88
N ASP A 100 -9.46 -5.86 -14.16
CA ASP A 100 -10.29 -6.60 -15.11
C ASP A 100 -9.84 -8.06 -15.23
N TYR A 101 -8.53 -8.31 -15.27
CA TYR A 101 -7.99 -9.66 -15.26
C TYR A 101 -8.43 -10.44 -14.01
N TYR A 102 -8.24 -9.88 -12.81
CA TYR A 102 -8.60 -10.56 -11.56
C TYR A 102 -10.10 -10.77 -11.38
N LEU A 103 -10.95 -9.83 -11.84
CA LEU A 103 -12.41 -9.96 -11.76
C LEU A 103 -12.96 -11.06 -12.67
N ASN A 104 -12.27 -11.38 -13.75
CA ASN A 104 -12.70 -12.40 -14.71
C ASN A 104 -12.10 -13.80 -14.43
N LEU A 105 -11.36 -13.98 -13.33
CA LEU A 105 -10.86 -15.30 -12.92
C LEU A 105 -11.98 -16.12 -12.28
N SER A 106 -12.21 -17.34 -12.78
CA SER A 106 -13.28 -18.23 -12.31
C SER A 106 -13.00 -18.86 -10.95
N ASP A 107 -11.73 -18.99 -10.56
CA ASP A 107 -11.30 -19.56 -9.28
C ASP A 107 -10.06 -18.82 -8.76
N PHE A 108 -10.21 -18.08 -7.66
CA PHE A 108 -9.07 -17.51 -6.97
C PHE A 108 -9.12 -17.83 -5.48
N LYS A 109 -7.96 -18.20 -4.94
CA LYS A 109 -7.71 -18.16 -3.51
C LYS A 109 -7.20 -16.76 -3.18
N ASN A 110 -7.55 -16.24 -2.01
CA ASN A 110 -6.97 -14.98 -1.53
C ASN A 110 -5.44 -15.02 -1.63
N SER A 111 -4.85 -13.90 -2.04
CA SER A 111 -3.39 -13.75 -2.08
C SER A 111 -2.79 -14.07 -0.71
N LYS A 112 -1.66 -14.80 -0.71
CA LYS A 112 -0.87 -15.01 0.51
C LYS A 112 -0.46 -13.66 1.11
N GLY A 113 -0.53 -13.52 2.42
CA GLY A 113 -0.23 -12.28 3.15
C GLY A 113 -1.45 -11.45 3.56
N TYR A 114 -2.67 -11.86 3.20
CA TYR A 114 -3.92 -11.23 3.63
C TYR A 114 -4.66 -12.04 4.71
N GLU A 115 -4.00 -13.01 5.35
CA GLU A 115 -4.61 -13.87 6.37
C GLU A 115 -5.08 -13.06 7.60
N ASN A 116 -4.45 -11.91 7.84
CA ASN A 116 -4.76 -11.01 8.96
C ASN A 116 -5.68 -9.84 8.56
N ARG A 117 -6.30 -9.88 7.37
CA ARG A 117 -7.16 -8.80 6.87
C ARG A 117 -8.31 -8.47 7.84
N ASP A 118 -8.91 -9.49 8.44
CA ASP A 118 -9.99 -9.30 9.42
C ASP A 118 -9.52 -8.54 10.67
N LEU A 119 -8.26 -8.73 11.10
CA LEU A 119 -7.67 -8.00 12.21
C LEU A 119 -7.50 -6.51 11.88
N GLU A 120 -7.06 -6.19 10.66
CA GLU A 120 -6.96 -4.80 10.20
C GLU A 120 -8.32 -4.11 10.18
N ILE A 121 -9.34 -4.79 9.64
CA ILE A 121 -10.71 -4.27 9.59
C ILE A 121 -11.24 -4.06 11.01
N LYS A 122 -11.00 -5.02 11.91
CA LYS A 122 -11.40 -4.92 13.32
C LYS A 122 -10.71 -3.76 14.03
N LEU A 123 -9.43 -3.52 13.78
CA LEU A 123 -8.72 -2.37 14.34
C LEU A 123 -9.31 -1.05 13.84
N GLY A 124 -9.51 -0.92 12.52
CA GLY A 124 -10.07 0.29 11.92
C GLY A 124 -11.48 0.62 12.42
N THR A 125 -12.38 -0.36 12.38
CA THR A 125 -13.77 -0.20 12.86
C THR A 125 -13.83 0.03 14.37
N GLY A 126 -13.02 -0.68 15.15
CA GLY A 126 -12.94 -0.49 16.60
C GLY A 126 -12.41 0.89 17.00
N TRP A 127 -11.44 1.41 16.25
CA TRP A 127 -10.93 2.77 16.45
C TRP A 127 -11.98 3.83 16.15
N GLU A 128 -12.68 3.72 15.01
CA GLU A 128 -13.75 4.66 14.63
C GLU A 128 -14.86 4.71 15.70
N ASN A 129 -15.30 3.56 16.20
CA ASN A 129 -16.35 3.50 17.22
C ASN A 129 -15.91 4.15 18.53
N LYS A 130 -14.68 3.89 18.99
CA LYS A 130 -14.14 4.55 20.20
C LYS A 130 -13.98 6.05 20.02
N PHE A 131 -13.56 6.49 18.84
CA PHE A 131 -13.42 7.90 18.53
C PHE A 131 -14.78 8.62 18.55
N LYS A 132 -15.82 8.02 17.97
CA LYS A 132 -17.19 8.56 18.05
C LYS A 132 -17.68 8.68 19.49
N ASN A 133 -17.55 7.62 20.29
CA ASN A 133 -17.93 7.67 21.71
C ASN A 133 -17.18 8.76 22.49
N LEU A 134 -15.89 8.98 22.16
CA LEU A 134 -15.13 10.06 22.77
C LEU A 134 -15.71 11.43 22.38
N GLN A 135 -16.02 11.65 21.10
CA GLN A 135 -16.66 12.88 20.63
C GLN A 135 -18.00 13.14 21.33
N ASP A 136 -18.82 12.09 21.51
CA ASP A 136 -20.11 12.18 22.21
C ASP A 136 -19.93 12.54 23.70
N SER A 137 -18.83 12.10 24.33
CA SER A 137 -18.50 12.46 25.72
C SER A 137 -17.89 13.86 25.90
N PHE A 138 -17.55 14.53 24.81
CA PHE A 138 -16.97 15.88 24.79
C PHE A 138 -18.01 16.99 24.62
N GLU A 139 -19.30 16.71 24.86
CA GLU A 139 -20.30 17.77 25.00
C GLU A 139 -19.87 18.72 26.13
N PHE A 140 -19.65 20.00 25.77
CA PHE A 140 -19.30 21.05 26.72
C PHE A 140 -20.48 21.28 27.68
N ASP A 141 -20.21 21.22 28.99
CA ASP A 141 -21.03 21.90 30.01
C ASP A 141 -20.88 23.43 29.89
#